data_AF-A0A955WYS9-F1
#
_entry.id   AF-A0A955WYS9-F1
#
_cell.length_a   1.000
_cell.length_b   1.000
_cell.length_c   1.000
_cell.angle_alpha   90.00
_cell.angle_beta   90.00
_cell.angle_gamma   90.00
#
_symmetry.space_group_name_H-M   'P 1'
#
loop_
_entity.id
_entity.type
_entity.pdbx_description
1 polymer ?
#
loop_
_entity_poly.entity_id
_entity_poly.type
_entity_poly.pdbx_seq_one_letter_code
_entity_poly.pdbx_strand_id
1 'polypeptide(L)' 'MAKARPSITKRLREKTLMEKRQRKQERKADRVTDRDDVVVNVDGDPDLAGIVPGPQKPAWIDFVPEDERPGYDD' A
#
# COMPACT_ATOMS: atom_id res chain seq x y z
N MET A 1 2.43 -47.24 -4.62
CA MET A 1 2.01 -46.27 -3.58
C MET A 1 0.51 -46.08 -3.67
N ALA A 2 -0.25 -46.48 -2.64
CA ALA A 2 -1.71 -46.37 -2.65
C ALA A 2 -2.13 -44.89 -2.67
N LYS A 3 -2.88 -44.46 -3.70
CA LYS A 3 -3.47 -43.12 -3.75
C LYS A 3 -4.37 -42.94 -2.51
N ALA A 4 -4.06 -41.93 -1.70
CA ALA A 4 -4.88 -41.57 -0.54
C ALA A 4 -6.35 -41.41 -0.96
N ARG A 5 -7.26 -41.93 -0.13
CA ARG A 5 -8.70 -41.93 -0.42
C ARG A 5 -9.16 -40.50 -0.74
N PRO A 6 -9.98 -40.27 -1.79
CA PRO A 6 -10.41 -38.93 -2.22
C PRO A 6 -11.03 -38.05 -1.11
N SER A 7 -11.62 -38.67 -0.09
CA SER A 7 -12.17 -37.97 1.09
C SER A 7 -11.08 -37.34 1.96
N ILE A 8 -9.95 -38.04 2.14
CA ILE A 8 -8.81 -37.56 2.95
C ILE A 8 -8.17 -36.35 2.27
N THR A 9 -7.99 -36.42 0.94
CA THR A 9 -7.40 -35.31 0.16
C THR A 9 -8.31 -34.07 0.16
N LYS A 10 -9.64 -34.24 0.07
CA LYS A 10 -10.59 -33.13 0.24
C LYS A 10 -10.49 -32.48 1.62
N ARG A 11 -10.49 -33.28 2.69
CA ARG A 11 -10.40 -32.77 4.07
C ARG A 11 -9.10 -32.00 4.32
N LEU A 12 -7.97 -32.49 3.78
CA LEU A 12 -6.70 -31.78 3.86
C LEU A 12 -6.74 -30.43 3.13
N ARG A 13 -7.31 -30.40 1.91
CA ARG A 13 -7.47 -29.15 1.15
C ARG A 13 -8.34 -28.14 1.90
N GLU A 14 -9.48 -28.56 2.45
CA GLU A 14 -10.35 -27.67 3.22
C GLU A 14 -9.65 -27.11 4.47
N LYS A 15 -8.92 -27.96 5.22
CA LYS A 15 -8.13 -27.52 6.37
C LYS A 15 -7.10 -26.46 5.96
N THR A 16 -6.34 -26.71 4.89
CA THR A 16 -5.32 -25.75 4.41
C THR A 16 -5.93 -24.44 3.91
N LEU A 17 -7.12 -24.46 3.31
CA LEU A 17 -7.82 -23.25 2.87
C LEU A 17 -8.34 -22.45 4.08
N MET A 18 -8.87 -23.13 5.09
CA MET A 18 -9.33 -22.51 6.33
C MET A 18 -8.16 -21.83 7.06
N GLU A 19 -7.03 -22.53 7.23
CA GLU A 19 -5.82 -22.00 7.85
C GLU A 19 -5.27 -20.78 7.09
N LYS A 20 -5.23 -20.82 5.75
CA LYS A 20 -4.83 -19.66 4.92
C LYS A 20 -5.76 -18.46 5.11
N ARG A 21 -7.07 -18.69 5.28
CA ARG A 21 -8.04 -17.61 5.52
C ARG A 21 -7.86 -17.01 6.90
N GLN A 22 -7.70 -17.82 7.94
CA GLN A 22 -7.44 -17.37 9.32
C GLN A 22 -6.18 -16.51 9.36
N ARG A 23 -5.06 -17.01 8.83
CA ARG A 23 -3.80 -16.25 8.76
C ARG A 23 -3.91 -14.93 7.99
N LYS A 24 -4.74 -14.90 6.94
CA LYS A 24 -4.98 -13.66 6.17
C LYS A 24 -5.84 -12.67 6.97
N GLN A 25 -6.76 -13.15 7.80
CA GLN A 25 -7.57 -12.32 8.68
C GLN A 25 -6.72 -11.74 9.82
N GLU A 26 -5.87 -12.57 10.45
CA GLU A 26 -4.89 -12.12 11.46
C GLU A 26 -4.00 -11.01 10.91
N ARG A 27 -3.33 -11.24 9.78
CA ARG A 27 -2.49 -10.19 9.13
C ARG A 27 -3.23 -8.91 8.77
N LYS A 28 -4.55 -8.98 8.53
CA LYS A 28 -5.36 -7.80 8.28
C LYS A 28 -5.67 -7.06 9.58
N ALA A 29 -5.96 -7.79 10.65
CA ALA A 29 -6.17 -7.21 11.98
C ALA A 29 -4.89 -6.49 12.45
N ASP A 30 -3.73 -7.17 12.37
CA ASP A 30 -2.43 -6.59 12.74
C ASP A 30 -2.12 -5.30 11.96
N ARG A 31 -2.42 -5.26 10.66
CA ARG A 31 -2.22 -4.05 9.85
C ARG A 31 -3.14 -2.89 10.25
N VAL A 32 -4.35 -3.19 10.71
CA VAL A 32 -5.28 -2.16 11.17
C VAL A 32 -4.77 -1.58 12.48
N THR A 33 -4.36 -2.42 13.43
CA THR A 33 -3.78 -1.96 14.70
C THR A 33 -2.49 -1.16 14.47
N ASP A 34 -1.60 -1.63 13.59
CA ASP A 34 -0.36 -0.92 13.25
C ASP A 34 -0.62 0.48 12.69
N ARG A 35 -1.75 0.69 11.98
CA ARG A 35 -2.13 2.00 11.43
C ARG A 35 -2.66 2.95 12.50
N ASP A 36 -3.45 2.42 13.43
CA ASP A 36 -4.00 3.21 14.53
C ASP A 36 -2.91 3.60 15.54
N ASP A 37 -1.87 2.77 15.67
CA ASP A 37 -0.70 3.01 16.53
C ASP A 37 0.42 3.85 15.88
N VAL A 38 0.24 4.32 14.63
CA VAL A 38 1.23 5.24 14.03
C VAL A 38 1.16 6.59 14.74
N VAL A 39 2.12 6.80 15.64
CA VAL A 39 2.42 8.14 16.18
C VAL A 39 2.89 9.02 15.03
N VAL A 40 2.05 9.94 14.59
CA VAL A 40 2.42 10.95 13.60
C VAL A 40 3.49 11.83 14.23
N ASN A 41 4.72 11.77 13.70
CA ASN A 41 5.80 12.66 14.12
C ASN A 41 5.33 14.12 13.94
N VAL A 42 5.24 14.86 15.04
CA VAL A 42 4.71 16.23 15.08
C VAL A 42 5.57 17.20 14.25
N ASP A 43 6.86 16.91 14.13
CA ASP A 43 7.84 17.74 13.42
C ASP A 43 7.96 17.42 11.91
N GLY A 44 7.15 16.48 11.40
CA GLY A 44 7.21 16.05 9.99
C GLY A 44 8.49 15.26 9.64
N ASP A 45 8.55 14.74 8.43
CA ASP A 45 9.75 14.06 7.91
C ASP A 45 10.58 15.09 7.13
N PRO A 46 11.87 15.32 7.48
CA PRO A 46 12.74 16.21 6.72
C PRO A 46 12.86 15.80 5.25
N ASP A 47 12.69 14.52 4.90
CA ASP A 47 12.72 14.05 3.51
C ASP A 47 11.44 14.40 2.74
N LEU A 48 10.31 14.54 3.44
CA LEU A 48 9.04 14.98 2.85
C LEU A 48 8.91 16.52 2.88
N ALA A 49 9.76 17.22 3.63
CA ALA A 49 9.75 18.67 3.71
C ALA A 49 10.07 19.27 2.32
N GLY A 50 9.10 19.99 1.74
CA GLY A 50 9.23 20.63 0.43
C GLY A 50 8.60 19.86 -0.74
N ILE A 51 8.03 18.67 -0.49
CA ILE A 51 7.19 18.00 -1.49
C ILE A 51 5.85 18.73 -1.59
N VAL A 52 5.54 19.25 -2.77
CA VAL A 52 4.25 19.88 -3.06
C VAL A 52 3.23 18.79 -3.37
N PRO A 53 2.16 18.62 -2.58
CA PRO A 53 1.12 17.65 -2.89
C PRO A 53 0.38 18.06 -4.16
N GLY A 54 0.17 17.10 -5.06
CA GLY A 54 -0.53 17.32 -6.32
C GLY A 54 0.16 16.66 -7.51
N PRO A 55 -0.31 16.94 -8.73
CA PRO A 55 0.37 16.50 -9.95
C PRO A 55 1.79 17.06 -10.01
N GLN A 56 2.76 16.20 -10.31
CA GLN A 56 4.12 16.65 -10.59
C GLN A 56 4.10 17.59 -11.81
N LYS A 57 4.73 18.75 -11.66
CA LYS A 57 4.90 19.71 -12.76
C LYS A 57 5.63 19.05 -13.94
N PRO A 58 5.31 19.42 -15.20
CA PRO A 58 6.00 18.88 -16.35
C PRO A 58 7.48 19.30 -16.35
N ALA A 59 8.37 18.38 -16.71
CA ALA A 59 9.82 18.55 -16.57
C ALA A 59 10.40 19.77 -17.33
N TRP A 60 9.70 20.28 -18.34
CA TRP A 60 10.15 21.41 -19.14
C TRP A 60 9.87 22.78 -18.49
N ILE A 61 9.00 22.85 -17.48
CA ILE A 61 8.55 24.13 -16.91
C ILE A 61 9.65 24.90 -16.19
N ASP A 62 10.65 24.18 -15.66
CA ASP A 62 11.79 24.77 -14.95
C ASP A 62 12.81 25.41 -15.91
N PHE A 63 12.71 25.13 -17.21
CA PHE A 63 13.58 25.71 -18.26
C PHE A 63 12.96 26.92 -18.97
N VAL A 64 11.68 27.21 -18.71
CA VAL A 64 10.97 28.35 -19.29
C VAL A 64 11.13 29.55 -18.35
N PRO A 65 11.64 30.70 -18.83
CA PRO A 65 11.70 31.94 -18.06
C PRO A 65 10.33 32.29 -17.48
N GLU A 66 10.32 32.84 -16.26
CA GLU A 66 9.09 33.07 -15.51
C GLU A 66 8.09 33.98 -16.26
N ASP A 67 8.60 34.93 -17.04
CA ASP A 67 7.84 35.86 -17.88
C ASP A 67 7.16 35.20 -19.10
N GLU A 68 7.60 34.00 -19.48
CA GLU A 68 7.10 33.24 -20.65
C GLU A 68 6.33 31.98 -20.24
N ARG A 69 6.18 31.71 -18.94
CA ARG A 69 5.40 30.57 -18.48
C ARG A 69 3.95 30.78 -18.91
N PRO A 70 3.34 29.79 -19.59
CA PRO A 70 1.93 29.89 -19.90
C PRO A 70 1.18 30.06 -18.58
N GLY A 71 0.42 31.14 -18.46
CA GLY A 71 -0.47 31.37 -17.33
C GLY A 71 -1.38 30.15 -17.20
N TYR A 72 -1.26 29.43 -16.09
CA TYR A 72 -2.29 28.50 -15.69
C TYR A 72 -3.45 29.36 -15.17
N ASP A 73 -4.25 29.89 -16.10
CA ASP A 73 -5.58 30.42 -15.78
C ASP A 73 -6.44 29.21 -15.36
N ASP A 74 -6.92 29.22 -14.10
CA ASP A 74 -7.89 28.26 -13.55
C ASP A 74 -9.29 28.42 -14.19
#